data_AF-A0A4Y2PLF7-F1
#
_entry.id   AF-A0A4Y2PLF7-F1
#
_cell.length_a   1.000
_cell.length_b   1.000
_cell.length_c   1.000
_cell.angle_alpha   90.00
_cell.angle_beta   90.00
_cell.angle_gamma   90.00
#
_symmetry.space_group_name_H-M   'P 1'
#
loop_
_entity.id
_entity.type
_entity.pdbx_description
1 polymer ?
#
loop_
_entity_poly.entity_id
_entity_poly.type
_entity_poly.pdbx_seq_one_letter_code
_entity_poly.pdbx_strand_id
1 'polypeptide(L)'
;KQNAPGYIMSVFYVWFVLLLLFVSQSIGKVKSDHDHKEKSESPLDVVSDMISKSKNPFSFCLSSRPVDCADVLNTEHSDSRVYTVWPKSRLNEKKGIDVFCDMDTDGGGWTIIQRRGNFSRPKDFFFKDWESYKNGFGDVERDFWLGNDNIFALTNQRLYSIRFDLKTVKGEQAYALYDTFWIDDEYNNYTLHIKDYSGTAGDSLSLKHNNQKFTTQDRDNDIHRNNCALAYKGGWWYHACLDANLNGLYLSGPHDTEANGVNWKTFKGLHESLDTTEMKIRPKNFRKKTVPKKETEKDAKKGAADENCLYKQNSFQHSIFYPNFMLVDQ
;
A
#
# COMPACT_ATOMS: atom_id res chain seq x y z
N LYS A 1 -80.85 5.14 -15.69
CA LYS A 1 -79.96 6.31 -15.46
C LYS A 1 -78.53 5.85 -15.78
N GLN A 2 -78.09 5.95 -17.03
CA GLN A 2 -77.33 7.10 -17.55
C GLN A 2 -76.09 7.40 -16.69
N ASN A 3 -74.89 6.98 -17.15
CA ASN A 3 -73.92 7.89 -17.76
C ASN A 3 -72.73 7.10 -18.34
N ALA A 4 -72.46 7.33 -19.62
CA ALA A 4 -71.44 6.66 -20.41
C ALA A 4 -70.03 7.23 -20.15
N PRO A 5 -68.98 6.39 -20.09
CA PRO A 5 -67.58 6.82 -19.93
C PRO A 5 -66.93 7.39 -21.22
N GLY A 6 -67.73 7.81 -22.21
CA GLY A 6 -67.26 8.29 -23.51
C GLY A 6 -66.89 9.78 -23.59
N TYR A 7 -67.12 10.56 -22.54
CA TYR A 7 -66.92 12.03 -22.59
C TYR A 7 -65.53 12.50 -22.15
N ILE A 8 -64.77 11.70 -21.39
CA ILE A 8 -63.45 12.12 -20.87
C ILE A 8 -62.34 11.95 -21.93
N MET A 9 -62.41 10.92 -22.78
CA MET A 9 -61.41 10.67 -23.83
C MET A 9 -61.45 11.68 -24.99
N SER A 10 -62.57 12.38 -25.19
CA SER A 10 -62.74 13.39 -26.25
C SER A 10 -62.07 14.73 -25.91
N VAL A 11 -62.10 15.14 -24.64
CA VAL A 11 -61.57 16.45 -24.21
C VAL A 11 -60.03 16.47 -24.25
N PHE A 12 -59.36 15.37 -23.92
CA PHE A 12 -57.90 15.27 -23.99
C PHE A 12 -57.36 15.31 -25.42
N TYR A 13 -58.09 14.74 -26.38
CA TYR A 13 -57.68 14.74 -27.79
C TYR A 13 -57.73 16.15 -28.40
N VAL A 14 -58.75 16.94 -28.06
CA VAL A 14 -58.88 18.34 -28.53
C VAL A 14 -57.76 19.22 -27.95
N TRP A 15 -57.38 19.05 -26.68
CA TRP A 15 -56.27 19.78 -26.08
C TRP A 15 -54.91 19.40 -26.67
N PHE A 16 -54.69 18.12 -26.98
CA PHE A 16 -53.45 17.65 -27.59
C PHE A 16 -53.25 18.21 -29.02
N VAL A 17 -54.33 18.28 -29.81
CA VAL A 17 -54.29 18.87 -31.16
C VAL A 17 -54.09 20.39 -31.11
N LEU A 18 -54.71 21.09 -30.16
CA LEU A 18 -54.49 22.54 -29.98
C LEU A 18 -53.06 22.87 -29.55
N LEU A 19 -52.43 22.04 -28.71
CA LEU A 19 -51.03 22.21 -28.31
C LEU A 19 -50.07 22.01 -29.50
N LEU A 20 -50.33 21.02 -30.35
CA LEU A 20 -49.54 20.78 -31.57
C LEU A 20 -49.67 21.93 -32.60
N LEU A 21 -50.85 22.55 -32.69
CA LEU A 21 -51.06 23.75 -33.52
C LEU A 21 -50.39 25.01 -32.95
N PHE A 22 -50.25 25.12 -31.63
CA PHE A 22 -49.52 26.22 -30.98
C PHE A 22 -47.99 26.08 -31.14
N VAL A 23 -47.47 24.85 -31.05
CA VAL A 23 -46.04 24.56 -31.29
C VAL A 23 -45.66 24.74 -32.76
N SER A 24 -46.59 24.52 -33.71
CA SER A 24 -46.32 24.72 -35.13
C SER A 24 -46.37 26.20 -35.57
N GLN A 25 -47.00 27.10 -34.81
CA GLN A 25 -47.01 28.55 -35.10
C GLN A 25 -45.83 29.33 -34.50
N SER A 26 -45.02 28.71 -33.64
CA SER A 26 -43.79 29.33 -33.09
C SER A 26 -42.53 29.03 -33.92
N ILE A 27 -42.67 28.23 -34.99
CA ILE A 27 -41.61 28.00 -35.99
C ILE A 27 -41.86 28.92 -37.18
N GLY A 28 -41.28 30.13 -37.13
CA GLY A 28 -41.36 31.08 -38.24
C GLY A 28 -40.48 32.32 -38.10
N LYS A 29 -39.31 32.24 -38.76
CA LYS A 29 -38.38 33.32 -39.17
C LYS A 29 -37.29 33.76 -38.19
N VAL A 30 -36.11 33.15 -38.33
CA VAL A 30 -34.88 33.94 -38.57
C VAL A 30 -34.17 33.38 -39.81
N LYS A 31 -33.67 34.32 -40.61
CA LYS A 31 -33.16 34.21 -41.98
C LYS A 31 -31.68 33.78 -41.96
N SER A 32 -31.28 33.06 -43.01
CA SER A 32 -29.89 32.75 -43.41
C SER A 32 -28.92 33.93 -43.22
N ASP A 33 -27.74 33.68 -42.63
CA ASP A 33 -26.46 33.79 -43.34
C ASP A 33 -25.28 33.22 -42.53
N HIS A 34 -24.30 32.70 -43.27
CA HIS A 34 -22.99 32.12 -42.87
C HIS A 34 -22.89 30.60 -42.61
N ASP A 35 -22.70 29.89 -43.73
CA ASP A 35 -21.61 28.94 -43.99
C ASP A 35 -20.71 28.57 -42.79
N HIS A 36 -20.99 27.42 -42.16
CA HIS A 36 -19.96 26.62 -41.51
C HIS A 36 -20.23 25.14 -41.78
N LYS A 37 -19.39 24.59 -42.65
CA LYS A 37 -19.22 23.17 -42.94
C LYS A 37 -18.89 22.42 -41.65
N GLU A 38 -19.89 21.77 -41.05
CA GLU A 38 -19.70 20.89 -39.90
C GLU A 38 -18.87 19.68 -40.35
N LYS A 39 -17.58 19.69 -40.00
CA LYS A 39 -16.66 18.62 -40.35
C LYS A 39 -16.95 17.47 -39.39
N SER A 40 -17.69 16.48 -39.88
CA SER A 40 -17.82 15.17 -39.22
C SER A 40 -16.43 14.58 -39.02
N GLU A 41 -15.93 14.60 -37.78
CA GLU A 41 -14.68 13.93 -37.44
C GLU A 41 -14.93 12.42 -37.43
N SER A 42 -14.15 11.72 -38.24
CA SER A 42 -14.14 10.26 -38.26
C SER A 42 -13.79 9.71 -36.87
N PRO A 43 -14.38 8.60 -36.41
CA PRO A 43 -13.96 7.93 -35.19
C PRO A 43 -12.45 7.64 -35.15
N LEU A 44 -11.82 7.46 -36.32
CA LEU A 44 -10.38 7.29 -36.44
C LEU A 44 -9.59 8.58 -36.17
N ASP A 45 -10.13 9.75 -36.51
CA ASP A 45 -9.49 11.04 -36.24
C ASP A 45 -9.52 11.36 -34.75
N VAL A 46 -10.64 11.05 -34.08
CA VAL A 46 -10.77 11.17 -32.61
C VAL A 46 -9.80 10.23 -31.90
N VAL A 47 -9.69 8.98 -32.36
CA VAL A 47 -8.72 8.00 -31.81
C VAL A 47 -7.28 8.44 -32.09
N SER A 48 -6.98 8.96 -33.28
CA SER A 48 -5.66 9.50 -33.63
C SER A 48 -5.31 10.74 -32.80
N ASP A 49 -6.28 11.60 -32.49
CA ASP A 49 -6.11 12.77 -31.62
C ASP A 49 -5.89 12.36 -30.15
N MET A 50 -6.59 11.33 -29.67
CA MET A 50 -6.31 10.73 -28.36
C MET A 50 -4.91 10.10 -28.29
N ILE A 51 -4.47 9.45 -29.38
CA ILE A 51 -3.12 8.88 -29.51
C ILE A 51 -2.06 9.98 -29.67
N SER A 52 -2.35 11.08 -30.37
CA SER A 52 -1.41 12.19 -30.56
C SER A 52 -1.24 12.99 -29.26
N LYS A 53 -2.34 13.17 -28.50
CA LYS A 53 -2.33 13.76 -27.14
C LYS A 53 -1.63 12.86 -26.12
N SER A 54 -1.64 11.53 -26.28
CA SER A 54 -0.84 10.61 -25.45
C SER A 54 0.63 10.50 -25.88
N LYS A 55 0.96 10.91 -27.11
CA LYS A 55 2.33 11.01 -27.64
C LYS A 55 3.02 12.33 -27.33
N ASN A 56 2.45 13.15 -26.45
CA ASN A 56 3.12 14.36 -25.97
C ASN A 56 4.30 13.92 -25.08
N PRO A 57 5.56 14.19 -25.44
CA PRO A 57 6.73 13.77 -24.66
C PRO A 57 6.93 14.61 -23.40
N PHE A 58 5.95 15.46 -23.04
CA PHE A 58 5.74 15.90 -21.67
C PHE A 58 5.27 14.70 -20.84
N SER A 59 6.19 13.75 -20.65
CA SER A 59 6.24 12.92 -19.46
C SER A 59 6.17 13.89 -18.28
N PHE A 60 4.98 13.98 -17.69
CA PHE A 60 4.86 14.47 -16.34
C PHE A 60 5.76 13.54 -15.52
N CYS A 61 6.98 13.98 -15.20
CA CYS A 61 7.69 13.49 -14.04
C CYS A 61 6.88 13.92 -12.82
N LEU A 62 5.68 13.36 -12.66
CA LEU A 62 5.12 13.21 -11.34
C LEU A 62 6.09 12.26 -10.68
N SER A 63 7.00 12.76 -9.84
CA SER A 63 7.75 11.88 -8.95
C SER A 63 6.71 11.16 -8.11
N SER A 64 6.31 9.96 -8.54
CA SER A 64 5.34 9.17 -7.81
C SER A 64 5.93 8.95 -6.44
N ARG A 65 5.22 9.36 -5.39
CA ARG A 65 5.67 9.19 -4.01
C ARG A 65 6.06 7.72 -3.79
N PRO A 66 7.16 7.43 -3.09
CA PRO A 66 7.63 6.07 -2.91
C PRO A 66 6.56 5.25 -2.20
N VAL A 67 6.20 4.09 -2.75
CA VAL A 67 5.10 3.27 -2.18
C VAL A 67 5.59 2.24 -1.15
N ASP A 68 6.90 2.08 -1.05
CA ASP A 68 7.62 1.28 -0.06
C ASP A 68 9.13 1.66 -0.05
N CYS A 69 9.92 0.98 0.79
CA CYS A 69 11.37 1.22 0.92
C CYS A 69 12.19 0.84 -0.32
N ALA A 70 11.69 -0.06 -1.18
CA ALA A 70 12.35 -0.39 -2.44
C ALA A 70 12.27 0.78 -3.43
N ASP A 71 11.15 1.50 -3.45
CA ASP A 71 11.03 2.74 -4.22
C ASP A 71 11.89 3.85 -3.61
N VAL A 72 11.96 3.97 -2.28
CA VAL A 72 12.86 4.92 -1.60
C VAL A 72 14.31 4.69 -2.02
N LEU A 73 14.79 3.45 -1.98
CA LEU A 73 16.17 3.10 -2.34
C LEU A 73 16.53 3.48 -3.80
N ASN A 74 15.53 3.60 -4.68
CA ASN A 74 15.74 4.01 -6.08
C ASN A 74 15.75 5.54 -6.28
N THR A 75 15.55 6.35 -5.24
CA THR A 75 15.49 7.83 -5.30
C THR A 75 16.73 8.51 -4.70
N GLU A 76 17.91 7.89 -4.82
CA GLU A 76 19.21 8.33 -4.26
C GLU A 76 19.34 8.27 -2.73
N HIS A 77 18.31 7.83 -2.01
CA HIS A 77 18.37 7.61 -0.57
C HIS A 77 18.92 6.22 -0.26
N SER A 78 20.01 6.12 0.51
CA SER A 78 20.65 4.83 0.84
C SER A 78 20.79 4.53 2.33
N ASP A 79 20.32 5.40 3.22
CA ASP A 79 20.52 5.23 4.66
C ASP A 79 19.37 4.46 5.30
N SER A 80 19.69 3.52 6.20
CA SER A 80 18.69 2.83 7.01
C SER A 80 18.11 3.77 8.07
N ARG A 81 16.85 4.18 7.89
CA ARG A 81 16.13 5.09 8.79
C ARG A 81 14.63 5.06 8.54
N VAL A 82 13.89 5.91 9.25
CA VAL A 82 12.47 6.14 9.01
C VAL A 82 12.25 6.96 7.73
N TYR A 83 11.34 6.48 6.89
CA TYR A 83 10.82 7.17 5.71
C TYR A 83 9.29 7.11 5.71
N THR A 84 8.66 8.12 5.13
CA THR A 84 7.24 8.05 4.81
C THR A 84 7.05 7.40 3.44
N VAL A 85 6.13 6.44 3.33
CA VAL A 85 5.75 5.78 2.08
C VAL A 85 4.24 5.89 1.84
N TRP A 86 3.80 5.76 0.59
CA TRP A 86 2.40 5.92 0.19
C TRP A 86 1.88 4.67 -0.55
N PRO A 87 1.49 3.60 0.19
CA PRO A 87 0.99 2.38 -0.42
C PRO A 87 -0.25 2.64 -1.28
N LYS A 88 -0.35 1.93 -2.41
CA LYS A 88 -1.46 2.03 -3.37
C LYS A 88 -2.67 1.25 -2.86
N SER A 89 -3.35 1.75 -1.83
CA SER A 89 -4.57 1.14 -1.28
C SER A 89 -5.69 2.15 -1.10
N ARG A 90 -6.94 1.72 -1.36
CA ARG A 90 -8.16 2.49 -1.08
C ARG A 90 -8.37 2.74 0.42
N LEU A 91 -7.74 1.93 1.28
CA LEU A 91 -7.77 2.15 2.74
C LEU A 91 -6.98 3.40 3.15
N ASN A 92 -6.01 3.81 2.33
CA ASN A 92 -5.05 4.86 2.64
C ASN A 92 -5.04 5.96 1.57
N GLU A 93 -6.20 6.37 1.03
CA GLU A 93 -6.26 7.38 -0.04
C GLU A 93 -5.59 8.69 0.40
N LYS A 94 -4.31 8.82 0.03
CA LYS A 94 -3.36 9.93 0.28
C LYS A 94 -2.67 9.98 1.65
N LYS A 95 -2.93 9.06 2.58
CA LYS A 95 -2.22 9.03 3.87
C LYS A 95 -0.89 8.29 3.72
N GLY A 96 0.21 8.98 4.02
CA GLY A 96 1.52 8.35 4.13
C GLY A 96 1.62 7.57 5.44
N ILE A 97 2.39 6.50 5.43
CA ILE A 97 2.74 5.75 6.64
C ILE A 97 4.25 5.83 6.84
N ASP A 98 4.66 6.04 8.09
CA ASP A 98 6.07 6.02 8.45
C ASP A 98 6.52 4.58 8.65
N VAL A 99 7.62 4.21 7.99
CA VAL A 99 8.19 2.87 8.01
C VAL A 99 9.70 2.97 8.23
N PHE A 100 10.27 2.00 8.93
CA PHE A 100 11.71 1.86 8.97
C PHE A 100 12.18 1.11 7.73
N CYS A 101 13.04 1.75 6.95
CA CYS A 101 13.67 1.15 5.79
C CYS A 101 15.04 0.61 6.16
N ASP A 102 15.24 -0.69 5.93
CA ASP A 102 16.55 -1.33 5.97
C ASP A 102 17.13 -1.31 4.55
N MET A 103 18.17 -0.47 4.39
CA MET A 103 18.87 -0.22 3.13
C MET A 103 20.17 -1.02 3.01
N ASP A 104 20.51 -1.82 4.01
CA ASP A 104 21.79 -2.50 4.14
C ASP A 104 21.67 -4.00 3.86
N THR A 105 20.66 -4.66 4.44
CA THR A 105 20.52 -6.12 4.39
C THR A 105 20.26 -6.60 2.96
N ASP A 106 21.12 -7.48 2.44
CA ASP A 106 20.96 -8.14 1.14
C ASP A 106 20.67 -7.13 -0.01
N GLY A 107 21.39 -6.01 -0.02
CA GLY A 107 21.24 -4.95 -1.02
C GLY A 107 20.14 -3.93 -0.74
N GLY A 108 19.44 -4.05 0.40
CA GLY A 108 18.52 -3.04 0.93
C GLY A 108 17.12 -3.03 0.32
N GLY A 109 16.39 -1.96 0.59
CA GLY A 109 15.04 -1.73 0.08
C GLY A 109 13.96 -2.52 0.84
N TRP A 110 14.27 -2.90 2.08
CA TRP A 110 13.36 -3.66 2.94
C TRP A 110 12.50 -2.72 3.78
N THR A 111 11.19 -2.93 3.75
CA THR A 111 10.24 -2.28 4.67
C THR A 111 10.04 -3.16 5.88
N ILE A 112 10.44 -2.70 7.07
CA ILE A 112 10.25 -3.47 8.31
C ILE A 112 8.79 -3.34 8.76
N ILE A 113 8.15 -4.47 9.03
CA ILE A 113 6.74 -4.56 9.44
C ILE A 113 6.57 -5.00 10.91
N GLN A 114 7.61 -5.58 11.50
CA GLN A 114 7.67 -5.95 12.92
C GLN A 114 9.12 -5.92 13.39
N ARG A 115 9.34 -5.47 14.64
CA ARG A 115 10.63 -5.59 15.33
C ARG A 115 10.42 -5.97 16.79
N ARG A 116 11.28 -6.85 17.30
CA ARG A 116 11.47 -7.16 18.74
C ARG A 116 12.93 -6.94 19.13
N GLY A 117 13.18 -6.35 20.29
CA GLY A 117 14.52 -6.20 20.86
C GLY A 117 14.48 -5.68 22.29
N ASN A 118 15.65 -5.47 22.88
CA ASN A 118 15.75 -4.94 24.24
C ASN A 118 15.61 -3.42 24.25
N PHE A 119 14.37 -2.93 24.19
CA PHE A 119 14.06 -1.50 24.25
C PHE A 119 13.37 -1.09 25.57
N SER A 120 13.61 -1.84 26.65
CA SER A 120 13.04 -1.58 27.99
C SER A 120 11.50 -1.54 28.03
N ARG A 121 10.84 -2.34 27.19
CA ARG A 121 9.37 -2.51 27.20
C ARG A 121 8.94 -3.59 28.19
N PRO A 122 7.68 -3.57 28.67
CA PRO A 122 7.10 -4.70 29.39
C PRO A 122 7.19 -6.01 28.58
N LYS A 123 7.40 -7.14 29.26
CA LYS A 123 7.56 -8.44 28.59
C LYS A 123 6.33 -8.82 27.74
N ASP A 124 5.15 -8.40 28.18
CA ASP A 124 3.85 -8.61 27.56
C ASP A 124 3.43 -7.46 26.63
N PHE A 125 4.36 -6.59 26.20
CA PHE A 125 4.03 -5.44 25.35
C PHE A 125 3.27 -5.80 24.06
N PHE A 126 3.49 -6.99 23.50
CA PHE A 126 2.80 -7.51 22.30
C PHE A 126 1.50 -8.27 22.62
N PHE A 127 1.15 -8.49 23.88
CA PHE A 127 -0.12 -9.11 24.25
C PHE A 127 -1.25 -8.07 24.14
N LYS A 128 -1.66 -7.79 22.91
CA LYS A 128 -2.64 -6.77 22.56
C LYS A 128 -3.90 -7.35 21.91
N ASP A 129 -4.94 -6.53 21.87
CA ASP A 129 -6.23 -6.82 21.25
C ASP A 129 -6.20 -6.71 19.71
N TRP A 130 -7.30 -7.10 19.07
CA TRP A 130 -7.47 -7.07 17.62
C TRP A 130 -7.28 -5.66 17.05
N GLU A 131 -7.88 -4.65 17.67
CA GLU A 131 -7.84 -3.26 17.22
C GLU A 131 -6.40 -2.71 17.21
N SER A 132 -5.60 -3.05 18.21
CA SER A 132 -4.18 -2.68 18.24
C SER A 132 -3.40 -3.35 17.10
N TYR A 133 -3.62 -4.65 16.86
CA TYR A 133 -2.94 -5.37 15.78
C TYR A 133 -3.39 -4.93 14.39
N LYS A 134 -4.65 -4.52 14.25
CA LYS A 134 -5.22 -3.91 13.04
C LYS A 134 -4.52 -2.60 12.69
N ASN A 135 -4.48 -1.66 13.64
CA ASN A 135 -3.97 -0.30 13.42
C ASN A 135 -2.45 -0.18 13.49
N GLY A 136 -1.79 -1.08 14.22
CA GLY A 136 -0.38 -1.00 14.54
C GLY A 136 -0.10 -0.33 15.88
N PHE A 137 1.07 -0.61 16.44
CA PHE A 137 1.49 -0.09 17.74
C PHE A 137 3.01 -0.12 17.88
N GLY A 138 3.51 0.67 18.83
CA GLY A 138 4.95 0.76 19.12
C GLY A 138 5.61 1.91 18.39
N ASP A 139 6.92 1.79 18.22
CA ASP A 139 7.77 2.80 17.61
C ASP A 139 8.64 2.12 16.53
N VAL A 140 8.58 2.62 15.29
CA VAL A 140 9.26 2.04 14.13
C VAL A 140 10.79 2.01 14.28
N GLU A 141 11.37 2.76 15.22
CA GLU A 141 12.79 2.70 15.56
C GLU A 141 13.10 1.72 16.72
N ARG A 142 12.08 1.13 17.34
CA ARG A 142 12.16 0.22 18.49
C ARG A 142 11.29 -1.02 18.26
N ASP A 143 10.66 -1.54 19.32
CA ASP A 143 9.64 -2.58 19.24
C ASP A 143 8.33 -2.05 18.62
N PHE A 144 7.86 -2.69 17.56
CA PHE A 144 6.58 -2.32 16.94
C PHE A 144 5.94 -3.45 16.12
N TRP A 145 4.66 -3.27 15.83
CA TRP A 145 3.90 -3.94 14.80
C TRP A 145 3.30 -2.87 13.87
N LEU A 146 3.53 -2.97 12.56
CA LEU A 146 3.12 -1.93 11.61
C LEU A 146 1.60 -1.77 11.49
N GLY A 147 0.84 -2.81 11.82
CA GLY A 147 -0.62 -2.85 11.68
C GLY A 147 -1.05 -3.71 10.50
N ASN A 148 -2.03 -4.57 10.71
CA ASN A 148 -2.51 -5.51 9.70
C ASN A 148 -3.09 -4.78 8.48
N ASP A 149 -3.78 -3.65 8.66
CA ASP A 149 -4.30 -2.86 7.54
C ASP A 149 -3.16 -2.30 6.67
N ASN A 150 -2.06 -1.87 7.29
CA ASN A 150 -0.88 -1.37 6.58
C ASN A 150 -0.12 -2.50 5.89
N ILE A 151 0.04 -3.66 6.54
CA ILE A 151 0.67 -4.84 5.94
C ILE A 151 -0.16 -5.30 4.75
N PHE A 152 -1.49 -5.41 4.87
CA PHE A 152 -2.39 -5.74 3.78
C PHE A 152 -2.23 -4.77 2.61
N ALA A 153 -2.26 -3.45 2.87
CA ALA A 153 -2.11 -2.42 1.85
C ALA A 153 -0.77 -2.52 1.11
N LEU A 154 0.33 -2.82 1.84
CA LEU A 154 1.65 -3.00 1.26
C LEU A 154 1.76 -4.29 0.45
N THR A 155 1.25 -5.42 0.93
CA THR A 155 1.44 -6.72 0.28
C THR A 155 0.52 -6.98 -0.89
N ASN A 156 -0.56 -6.20 -1.02
CA ASN A 156 -1.55 -6.36 -2.10
C ASN A 156 -1.39 -5.36 -3.25
N GLN A 157 -0.44 -4.42 -3.17
CA GLN A 157 -0.13 -3.50 -4.28
C GLN A 157 0.82 -4.09 -5.34
N ARG A 158 1.58 -5.14 -5.01
CA ARG A 158 2.45 -5.95 -5.90
C ARG A 158 2.87 -7.23 -5.17
N LEU A 159 3.61 -8.14 -5.83
CA LEU A 159 4.16 -9.33 -5.18
C LEU A 159 5.35 -8.97 -4.27
N TYR A 160 5.32 -9.44 -3.02
CA TYR A 160 6.40 -9.27 -2.04
C TYR A 160 6.97 -10.61 -1.59
N SER A 161 8.23 -10.56 -1.18
CA SER A 161 8.89 -11.55 -0.35
C SER A 161 8.94 -11.03 1.09
N ILE A 162 8.93 -11.94 2.07
CA ILE A 162 9.13 -11.62 3.48
C ILE A 162 10.38 -12.31 4.00
N ARG A 163 11.21 -11.55 4.70
CA ARG A 163 12.41 -12.01 5.39
C ARG A 163 12.24 -11.85 6.90
N PHE A 164 12.64 -12.87 7.63
CA PHE A 164 12.73 -12.90 9.07
C PHE A 164 14.20 -12.95 9.45
N ASP A 165 14.71 -11.91 10.11
CA ASP A 165 16.05 -11.92 10.70
C ASP A 165 15.93 -12.22 12.19
N LEU A 166 16.68 -13.23 12.65
CA LEU A 166 16.55 -13.81 13.99
C LEU A 166 17.91 -13.81 14.68
N LYS A 167 17.95 -13.39 15.95
CA LYS A 167 19.18 -13.39 16.75
C LYS A 167 18.94 -13.89 18.18
N THR A 168 19.81 -14.76 18.67
CA THR A 168 19.81 -15.23 20.07
C THR A 168 20.54 -14.27 20.99
N VAL A 169 20.36 -14.42 22.31
CA VAL A 169 21.11 -13.65 23.32
C VAL A 169 22.61 -13.87 23.21
N LYS A 170 23.04 -15.08 22.78
CA LYS A 170 24.45 -15.42 22.54
C LYS A 170 25.00 -14.85 21.23
N GLY A 171 24.18 -14.15 20.46
CA GLY A 171 24.57 -13.49 19.21
C GLY A 171 24.53 -14.38 17.97
N GLU A 172 24.01 -15.61 18.06
CA GLU A 172 23.83 -16.47 16.89
C GLU A 172 22.71 -15.91 16.02
N GLN A 173 22.93 -15.86 14.71
CA GLN A 173 22.00 -15.29 13.75
C GLN A 173 21.53 -16.33 12.74
N ALA A 174 20.26 -16.24 12.36
CA ALA A 174 19.69 -17.00 11.26
C ALA A 174 18.63 -16.17 10.56
N TYR A 175 18.26 -16.58 9.35
CA TYR A 175 17.14 -15.96 8.63
C TYR A 175 16.24 -16.98 7.96
N ALA A 176 14.98 -16.61 7.78
CA ALA A 176 14.02 -17.31 6.92
C ALA A 176 13.50 -16.32 5.87
N LEU A 177 13.40 -16.76 4.61
CA LEU A 177 12.88 -15.99 3.50
C LEU A 177 11.78 -16.79 2.81
N TYR A 178 10.65 -16.14 2.54
CA TYR A 178 9.59 -16.69 1.70
C TYR A 178 9.41 -15.75 0.51
N ASP A 179 9.63 -16.24 -0.71
CA ASP A 179 9.62 -15.38 -1.91
C ASP A 179 8.23 -14.85 -2.24
N THR A 180 7.19 -15.48 -1.73
CA THR A 180 5.80 -15.05 -1.87
C THR A 180 5.22 -14.81 -0.48
N PHE A 181 4.77 -13.60 -0.20
CA PHE A 181 4.10 -13.20 1.03
C PHE A 181 3.01 -12.18 0.77
N TRP A 182 1.83 -12.43 1.32
CA TRP A 182 0.76 -11.46 1.45
C TRP A 182 -0.23 -11.91 2.52
N ILE A 183 -1.09 -10.98 2.95
CA ILE A 183 -2.21 -11.28 3.83
C ILE A 183 -3.51 -10.83 3.17
N ASP A 184 -4.61 -11.49 3.51
CA ASP A 184 -5.94 -11.02 3.14
C ASP A 184 -6.35 -9.76 3.91
N ASP A 185 -7.52 -9.20 3.57
CA ASP A 185 -8.13 -8.08 4.29
C ASP A 185 -8.74 -8.50 5.64
N GLU A 186 -9.30 -7.54 6.37
CA GLU A 186 -9.93 -7.80 7.67
C GLU A 186 -11.16 -8.71 7.57
N TYR A 187 -11.93 -8.59 6.48
CA TYR A 187 -13.11 -9.44 6.25
C TYR A 187 -12.72 -10.92 6.22
N ASN A 188 -11.57 -11.22 5.62
CA ASN A 188 -10.97 -12.55 5.59
C ASN A 188 -9.96 -12.77 6.74
N ASN A 189 -10.06 -11.99 7.82
CA ASN A 189 -9.28 -12.12 9.07
C ASN A 189 -7.76 -12.09 8.86
N TYR A 190 -7.27 -11.30 7.91
CA TYR A 190 -5.84 -11.13 7.63
C TYR A 190 -5.11 -12.46 7.40
N THR A 191 -5.76 -13.41 6.72
CA THR A 191 -5.22 -14.77 6.50
C THR A 191 -3.84 -14.72 5.82
N LEU A 192 -2.88 -15.49 6.33
CA LEU A 192 -1.49 -15.53 5.85
C LEU A 192 -1.33 -16.38 4.60
N HIS A 193 -0.59 -15.86 3.61
CA HIS A 193 -0.18 -16.61 2.43
C HIS A 193 1.33 -16.54 2.24
N ILE A 194 2.01 -17.68 2.36
CA ILE A 194 3.46 -17.82 2.17
C ILE A 194 3.82 -19.01 1.28
N LYS A 195 4.87 -18.86 0.47
CA LYS A 195 5.44 -19.94 -0.37
C LYS A 195 6.94 -19.75 -0.58
N ASP A 196 7.57 -20.79 -1.12
CA ASP A 196 8.95 -20.75 -1.63
C ASP A 196 9.97 -20.39 -0.52
N TYR A 197 10.00 -21.20 0.53
CA TYR A 197 10.92 -21.02 1.66
C TYR A 197 12.39 -21.21 1.24
N SER A 198 13.26 -20.35 1.78
CA SER A 198 14.71 -20.53 1.82
C SER A 198 15.29 -19.89 3.09
N GLY A 199 16.54 -20.20 3.43
CA GLY A 199 17.25 -19.60 4.56
C GLY A 199 17.83 -20.60 5.55
N THR A 200 18.43 -20.08 6.61
CA THR A 200 19.24 -20.83 7.58
C THR A 200 18.52 -21.11 8.90
N ALA A 201 17.36 -20.49 9.15
CA ALA A 201 16.59 -20.66 10.39
C ALA A 201 15.74 -21.94 10.43
N GLY A 202 15.63 -22.65 9.30
CA GLY A 202 14.63 -23.69 9.09
C GLY A 202 13.20 -23.12 8.96
N ASP A 203 12.31 -23.91 8.36
CA ASP A 203 10.93 -23.47 8.09
C ASP A 203 10.00 -23.76 9.27
N SER A 204 9.66 -22.73 10.05
CA SER A 204 8.69 -22.82 11.15
C SER A 204 7.31 -22.26 10.81
N LEU A 205 7.05 -21.83 9.56
CA LEU A 205 5.77 -21.23 9.18
C LEU A 205 4.94 -22.09 8.21
N SER A 206 5.55 -22.73 7.21
CA SER A 206 4.78 -23.34 6.11
C SER A 206 3.78 -24.40 6.57
N LEU A 207 4.13 -25.20 7.58
CA LEU A 207 3.32 -26.33 8.01
C LEU A 207 2.11 -25.91 8.87
N LYS A 208 2.30 -24.94 9.78
CA LYS A 208 1.29 -24.57 10.79
C LYS A 208 0.72 -23.18 10.64
N HIS A 209 1.34 -22.27 9.90
CA HIS A 209 0.94 -20.86 9.87
C HIS A 209 0.40 -20.44 8.50
N ASN A 210 0.83 -21.10 7.42
CA ASN A 210 0.31 -20.82 6.09
C ASN A 210 -1.21 -21.09 6.00
N ASN A 211 -1.93 -20.20 5.32
CA ASN A 211 -3.39 -20.20 5.18
C ASN A 211 -4.17 -20.14 6.51
N GLN A 212 -3.53 -19.70 7.60
CA GLN A 212 -4.23 -19.50 8.87
C GLN A 212 -4.68 -18.06 9.02
N LYS A 213 -5.82 -17.89 9.70
CA LYS A 213 -6.37 -16.59 10.07
C LYS A 213 -5.57 -16.00 11.23
N PHE A 214 -5.53 -14.67 11.30
CA PHE A 214 -4.91 -13.99 12.44
C PHE A 214 -5.80 -14.12 13.68
N THR A 215 -5.20 -14.34 14.85
CA THR A 215 -5.91 -14.52 16.12
C THR A 215 -5.28 -13.65 17.21
N THR A 216 -6.10 -13.02 18.04
CA THR A 216 -5.71 -12.19 19.19
C THR A 216 -6.45 -12.64 20.46
N GLN A 217 -6.12 -12.05 21.61
CA GLN A 217 -6.71 -12.41 22.90
C GLN A 217 -8.25 -12.28 22.95
N ASP A 218 -8.80 -11.38 22.13
CA ASP A 218 -10.20 -10.97 22.06
C ASP A 218 -10.92 -11.45 20.78
N ARG A 219 -10.19 -12.02 19.82
CA ARG A 219 -10.76 -12.58 18.57
C ARG A 219 -10.08 -13.89 18.20
N ASP A 220 -10.76 -14.98 18.50
CA ASP A 220 -10.31 -16.35 18.23
C ASP A 220 -10.72 -16.78 16.82
N ASN A 221 -9.73 -16.90 15.92
CA ASN A 221 -9.91 -17.41 14.56
C ASN A 221 -9.04 -18.65 14.29
N ASP A 222 -8.40 -19.22 15.32
CA ASP A 222 -7.57 -20.40 15.16
C ASP A 222 -8.44 -21.68 15.13
N ILE A 223 -7.83 -22.83 14.85
CA ILE A 223 -8.59 -24.08 14.71
C ILE A 223 -8.54 -24.95 15.98
N HIS A 224 -7.90 -24.44 17.03
CA HIS A 224 -7.82 -25.14 18.30
C HIS A 224 -9.11 -24.93 19.11
N ARG A 225 -9.40 -25.83 20.05
CA ARG A 225 -10.62 -25.75 20.88
C ARG A 225 -10.62 -24.58 21.88
N ASN A 226 -9.44 -24.02 22.14
CA ASN A 226 -9.20 -22.91 23.06
C ASN A 226 -8.37 -21.88 22.30
N ASN A 227 -8.54 -20.60 22.62
CA ASN A 227 -7.80 -19.50 22.00
C ASN A 227 -6.27 -19.62 22.24
N CYS A 228 -5.52 -19.85 21.16
CA CYS A 228 -4.07 -19.94 21.17
C CYS A 228 -3.40 -18.61 21.58
N ALA A 229 -3.94 -17.46 21.20
CA ALA A 229 -3.37 -16.16 21.59
C ALA A 229 -3.42 -15.95 23.11
N LEU A 230 -4.46 -16.45 23.80
CA LEU A 230 -4.49 -16.43 25.26
C LEU A 230 -3.41 -17.31 25.88
N ALA A 231 -3.07 -18.46 25.28
CA ALA A 231 -2.02 -19.34 25.77
C ALA A 231 -0.62 -18.74 25.52
N TYR A 232 -0.35 -18.31 24.29
CA TYR A 232 0.99 -17.95 23.79
C TYR A 232 1.27 -16.44 23.74
N LYS A 233 0.35 -15.61 24.25
CA LYS A 233 0.57 -14.22 24.66
C LYS A 233 1.00 -13.27 23.53
N GLY A 234 0.44 -13.43 22.34
CA GLY A 234 0.66 -12.54 21.21
C GLY A 234 -0.39 -12.73 20.14
N GLY A 235 -0.58 -11.73 19.28
CA GLY A 235 -1.38 -11.86 18.06
C GLY A 235 -0.58 -12.51 16.94
N TRP A 236 -1.10 -13.59 16.35
CA TRP A 236 -0.39 -14.36 15.33
C TRP A 236 -1.35 -15.18 14.45
N TRP A 237 -0.83 -15.72 13.34
CA TRP A 237 -1.54 -16.69 12.50
C TRP A 237 -1.45 -18.09 13.12
N TYR A 238 -2.17 -18.32 14.22
CA TYR A 238 -2.18 -19.61 14.91
C TYR A 238 -2.99 -20.68 14.18
N HIS A 239 -2.56 -21.94 14.27
CA HIS A 239 -3.33 -23.13 13.89
C HIS A 239 -3.81 -23.85 15.15
N ALA A 240 -3.03 -24.82 15.64
CA ALA A 240 -3.30 -25.56 16.88
C ALA A 240 -2.00 -26.04 17.55
N CYS A 241 -1.15 -25.15 18.06
CA CYS A 241 -1.24 -23.68 17.97
C CYS A 241 -0.15 -23.10 17.07
N LEU A 242 1.13 -23.47 17.29
CA LEU A 242 2.24 -22.82 16.59
C LEU A 242 3.47 -23.72 16.42
N ASP A 243 4.34 -23.31 15.50
CA ASP A 243 5.76 -23.65 15.46
C ASP A 243 6.65 -22.38 15.47
N ALA A 244 6.08 -21.18 15.29
CA ALA A 244 6.75 -19.89 15.52
C ALA A 244 5.81 -18.90 16.22
N ASN A 245 6.39 -18.02 17.05
CA ASN A 245 5.67 -16.98 17.77
C ASN A 245 6.57 -15.76 17.99
N LEU A 246 6.76 -14.92 16.97
CA LEU A 246 7.59 -13.72 17.11
C LEU A 246 6.92 -12.59 17.91
N ASN A 247 5.63 -12.75 18.19
CA ASN A 247 4.80 -11.78 18.91
C ASN A 247 4.52 -12.19 20.36
N GLY A 248 5.11 -13.28 20.85
CA GLY A 248 4.98 -13.71 22.25
C GLY A 248 5.68 -12.81 23.26
N LEU A 249 5.76 -13.28 24.51
CA LEU A 249 6.42 -12.60 25.61
C LEU A 249 7.91 -12.38 25.30
N TYR A 250 8.42 -11.19 25.62
CA TYR A 250 9.84 -10.91 25.53
C TYR A 250 10.58 -11.49 26.76
N LEU A 251 10.98 -12.76 26.67
CA LEU A 251 11.64 -13.48 27.78
C LEU A 251 13.17 -13.45 27.69
N SER A 252 13.73 -13.12 26.52
CA SER A 252 15.17 -12.95 26.23
C SER A 252 16.04 -14.09 26.78
N GLY A 253 16.12 -15.19 26.02
CA GLY A 253 16.90 -16.37 26.35
C GLY A 253 16.06 -17.58 26.76
N PRO A 254 16.68 -18.60 27.41
CA PRO A 254 15.99 -19.80 27.87
C PRO A 254 14.86 -19.49 28.86
N HIS A 255 13.76 -20.24 28.78
CA HIS A 255 12.62 -20.09 29.68
C HIS A 255 11.84 -21.41 29.87
N ASP A 256 11.21 -21.57 31.03
CA ASP A 256 10.59 -22.84 31.45
C ASP A 256 9.25 -23.13 30.74
N THR A 257 8.54 -22.08 30.33
CA THR A 257 7.24 -22.20 29.67
C THR A 257 7.41 -22.58 28.19
N GLU A 258 6.56 -23.43 27.65
CA GLU A 258 6.65 -23.79 26.24
C GLU A 258 6.03 -22.70 25.36
N ALA A 259 6.77 -22.23 24.35
CA ALA A 259 6.28 -21.50 23.17
C ALA A 259 5.60 -20.12 23.38
N ASN A 260 5.48 -19.63 24.61
CA ASN A 260 4.87 -18.33 24.90
C ASN A 260 5.84 -17.15 24.80
N GLY A 261 7.11 -17.40 24.46
CA GLY A 261 8.14 -16.38 24.26
C GLY A 261 8.24 -15.94 22.79
N VAL A 262 9.31 -15.21 22.45
CA VAL A 262 9.68 -14.88 21.05
C VAL A 262 10.37 -16.10 20.43
N ASN A 263 9.61 -17.08 19.94
CA ASN A 263 10.16 -18.40 19.58
C ASN A 263 10.18 -18.66 18.06
N TRP A 264 11.17 -19.43 17.60
CA TRP A 264 11.24 -20.02 16.26
C TRP A 264 11.75 -21.46 16.35
N LYS A 265 10.84 -22.44 16.23
CA LYS A 265 11.09 -23.84 16.60
C LYS A 265 12.27 -24.47 15.89
N THR A 266 12.39 -24.29 14.58
CA THR A 266 13.46 -24.93 13.79
C THR A 266 14.85 -24.32 14.03
N PHE A 267 14.92 -23.15 14.68
CA PHE A 267 16.19 -22.49 14.98
C PHE A 267 16.66 -22.75 16.41
N LYS A 268 15.79 -22.52 17.41
CA LYS A 268 16.13 -22.65 18.85
C LYS A 268 15.09 -23.39 19.68
N GLY A 269 14.16 -24.08 19.04
CA GLY A 269 13.07 -24.77 19.72
C GLY A 269 12.05 -23.80 20.33
N LEU A 270 11.27 -24.30 21.29
CA LEU A 270 10.16 -23.57 21.90
C LEU A 270 10.44 -23.09 23.34
N HIS A 271 11.61 -23.40 23.88
CA HIS A 271 12.05 -23.00 25.24
C HIS A 271 13.16 -21.95 25.23
N GLU A 272 13.45 -21.35 24.08
CA GLU A 272 14.41 -20.24 23.96
C GLU A 272 13.76 -19.08 23.23
N SER A 273 13.57 -17.96 23.94
CA SER A 273 13.08 -16.71 23.40
C SER A 273 14.24 -15.96 22.76
N LEU A 274 14.08 -15.62 21.49
CA LEU A 274 15.04 -14.83 20.73
C LEU A 274 15.20 -13.43 21.33
N ASP A 275 16.39 -12.87 21.14
CA ASP A 275 16.77 -11.56 21.67
C ASP A 275 16.34 -10.43 20.73
N THR A 276 16.62 -10.58 19.44
CA THR A 276 16.23 -9.61 18.41
C THR A 276 15.56 -10.34 17.25
N THR A 277 14.43 -9.81 16.78
CA THR A 277 13.77 -10.30 15.56
C THR A 277 13.27 -9.15 14.71
N GLU A 278 13.35 -9.28 13.39
CA GLU A 278 12.73 -8.35 12.45
C GLU A 278 11.97 -9.13 11.39
N MET A 279 10.74 -8.69 11.10
CA MET A 279 10.00 -9.11 9.90
C MET A 279 10.05 -7.96 8.91
N LYS A 280 10.52 -8.22 7.69
CA LYS A 280 10.68 -7.18 6.67
C LYS A 280 10.29 -7.68 5.29
N ILE A 281 9.68 -6.82 4.49
CA ILE A 281 9.17 -7.16 3.16
C ILE A 281 9.87 -6.36 2.08
N ARG A 282 10.02 -6.98 0.91
CA ARG A 282 10.58 -6.34 -0.29
C ARG A 282 9.91 -6.91 -1.54
N PRO A 283 9.72 -6.14 -2.61
CA PRO A 283 9.11 -6.65 -3.84
C PRO A 283 9.88 -7.87 -4.36
N LYS A 284 9.16 -8.93 -4.76
CA LYS A 284 9.77 -10.20 -5.21
C LYS A 284 10.78 -10.01 -6.35
N ASN A 285 10.44 -9.13 -7.29
CA ASN A 285 11.27 -8.83 -8.47
C ASN A 285 12.21 -7.62 -8.23
N PHE A 286 12.65 -7.40 -6.99
CA PHE A 286 13.51 -6.26 -6.67
C PHE A 286 14.80 -6.28 -7.49
N ARG A 287 15.08 -5.16 -8.16
CA ARG A 287 16.34 -4.90 -8.86
C ARG A 287 16.77 -3.50 -8.48
N LYS A 288 17.90 -3.36 -7.81
CA LYS A 288 18.50 -2.06 -7.53
C LYS A 288 18.81 -1.39 -8.87
N LYS A 289 18.19 -0.24 -9.15
CA LYS A 289 18.59 0.57 -10.31
C LYS A 289 19.97 1.13 -10.00
N THR A 290 21.02 0.55 -10.57
CA THR A 290 22.34 1.18 -10.55
C THR A 290 22.28 2.42 -11.42
N VAL A 291 22.24 3.60 -10.81
CA VAL A 291 22.57 4.85 -11.51
C VAL A 291 24.04 4.73 -11.91
N PRO A 292 24.40 4.79 -13.20
CA PRO A 292 25.79 4.80 -13.60
C PRO A 292 26.49 5.95 -12.88
N LYS A 293 27.55 5.65 -12.11
CA LYS A 293 28.47 6.69 -11.65
C LYS A 293 28.92 7.44 -12.91
N LYS A 294 28.71 8.76 -12.96
CA LYS A 294 29.25 9.60 -14.03
C LYS A 294 30.76 9.40 -14.04
N GLU A 295 31.25 8.56 -14.96
CA GLU A 295 32.66 8.58 -15.34
C GLU A 295 32.92 9.90 -16.07
N THR A 296 34.05 10.48 -15.69
CA THR A 296 34.58 11.78 -16.08
C THR A 296 34.56 12.06 -17.58
N GLU A 297 34.18 13.29 -17.94
CA GLU A 297 34.48 14.02 -19.18
C GLU A 297 34.99 13.20 -20.37
N LYS A 298 34.06 12.66 -21.16
CA LYS A 298 34.06 12.62 -22.64
C LYS A 298 32.90 11.74 -23.07
N ASP A 299 31.71 12.36 -23.19
CA ASP A 299 30.63 11.99 -24.12
C ASP A 299 29.40 12.88 -23.89
N ALA A 300 29.63 14.19 -23.90
CA ALA A 300 28.58 15.21 -23.82
C ALA A 300 27.88 15.39 -25.18
N LYS A 301 27.34 14.33 -25.79
CA LYS A 301 26.38 14.42 -26.92
C LYS A 301 25.38 13.26 -26.91
N LYS A 302 24.74 13.02 -25.76
CA LYS A 302 23.45 12.29 -25.71
C LYS A 302 22.55 12.62 -24.51
N GLY A 303 23.00 13.48 -23.58
CA GLY A 303 22.29 13.83 -22.34
C GLY A 303 21.49 15.14 -22.36
N ALA A 304 21.26 15.76 -23.52
CA ALA A 304 20.61 17.09 -23.59
C ALA A 304 19.08 17.08 -23.36
N ALA A 305 18.48 15.94 -22.99
CA ALA A 305 17.05 15.85 -22.68
C ALA A 305 16.75 15.93 -21.17
N ASP A 306 17.70 15.59 -20.30
CA ASP A 306 17.44 15.45 -18.86
C ASP A 306 17.77 16.70 -18.03
N GLU A 307 18.65 17.59 -18.51
CA GLU A 307 18.99 18.84 -17.81
C GLU A 307 17.89 19.93 -17.89
N ASN A 308 16.90 19.77 -18.76
CA ASN A 308 15.87 20.79 -18.98
C ASN A 308 14.73 20.78 -17.94
N CYS A 309 14.72 19.82 -17.00
CA CYS A 309 13.73 19.78 -15.92
C CYS A 309 14.11 20.66 -14.71
N LEU A 310 15.40 20.73 -14.35
CA LEU A 310 15.83 21.45 -13.14
C LEU A 310 15.86 22.98 -13.33
N TYR A 311 16.09 23.47 -14.56
CA TYR A 311 16.29 24.90 -14.80
C TYR A 311 14.98 25.73 -14.86
N LYS A 312 13.82 25.08 -15.09
CA LYS A 312 12.52 25.80 -15.21
C LYS A 312 11.73 25.92 -13.90
N GLN A 313 12.11 25.24 -12.82
CA GLN A 313 11.48 25.42 -11.50
C GLN A 313 11.78 26.80 -10.90
N ASN A 314 12.99 27.34 -11.09
CA ASN A 314 13.38 28.63 -10.51
C ASN A 314 12.74 29.85 -11.20
N SER A 315 12.22 29.73 -12.43
CA SER A 315 11.55 30.87 -13.09
C SER A 315 10.05 30.96 -12.80
N PHE A 316 9.41 29.87 -12.37
CA PHE A 316 7.98 29.84 -12.06
C PHE A 316 7.65 30.30 -10.63
N GLN A 317 8.61 30.27 -9.71
CA GLN A 317 8.39 30.69 -8.32
C GLN A 317 8.48 32.21 -8.13
N HIS A 318 9.03 32.95 -9.10
CA HIS A 318 9.22 34.40 -8.99
C HIS A 318 8.06 35.25 -9.54
N SER A 319 7.04 34.65 -10.15
CA SER A 319 5.95 35.36 -10.84
C SER A 319 4.57 35.24 -10.18
N ILE A 320 4.45 34.62 -8.99
CA ILE A 320 3.14 34.38 -8.33
C ILE A 320 2.92 35.21 -7.04
N PHE A 321 3.93 35.92 -6.54
CA PHE A 321 3.73 36.86 -5.42
C PHE A 321 3.86 38.29 -5.93
N TYR A 322 2.76 38.87 -6.44
CA TYR A 322 2.32 40.28 -6.33
C TYR A 322 1.20 40.53 -7.37
N PRO A 323 -0.08 40.25 -7.07
CA PRO A 323 -1.17 40.89 -7.78
C PRO A 323 -1.37 42.30 -7.23
N ASN A 324 -1.22 43.30 -8.10
CA ASN A 324 -1.54 44.70 -7.82
C ASN A 324 -2.98 44.85 -7.29
N PHE A 325 -3.12 45.53 -6.16
CA PHE A 325 -4.39 45.99 -5.61
C PHE A 325 -4.97 47.12 -6.49
N MET A 326 -6.30 47.13 -6.59
CA MET A 326 -7.12 48.11 -7.30
C MET A 326 -6.88 49.56 -6.86
N LEU A 327 -7.06 50.50 -7.79
CA LEU A 327 -7.68 51.80 -7.54
C LEU A 327 -8.42 52.25 -8.81
N VAL A 328 -9.76 52.23 -8.74
CA VAL A 328 -10.64 53.09 -9.53
C VAL A 328 -11.52 53.78 -8.51
N ASP A 329 -11.43 55.10 -8.41
CA ASP A 329 -12.55 55.97 -8.07
C ASP A 329 -12.25 57.42 -8.47
N GLN A 330 -13.25 57.98 -9.18
CA GLN A 330 -13.62 59.38 -9.46
C GLN A 330 -12.62 60.38 -10.06
#